data_AF-A0A0D4CJU0-F1
#
_entry.id   AF-A0A0D4CJU0-F1
#
_cell.length_a   1.000
_cell.length_b   1.000
_cell.length_c   1.000
_cell.angle_alpha   90.00
_cell.angle_beta   90.00
_cell.angle_gamma   90.00
#
_symmetry.space_group_name_H-M   'P 1'
#
loop_
_entity.id
_entity.type
_entity.pdbx_description
1 polymer ?
#
loop_
_entity_poly.entity_id
_entity_poly.type
_entity_poly.pdbx_seq_one_letter_code
_entity_poly.pdbx_strand_id
1 'polypeptide(L)'
;MSKVNKTGQDGPFYKLDKRRQKAVMLLFEDELTDEEIAKSVQRSRSTLSSWKNEELFKAAQKQYRSLVVKTDYESKALKKLKELLEAKSEMVQLQSATTILKMAGMLSDNDTPELTRAKVRKANADARVAEARAKAMEDNGQDVVTALDAIMDKLTRESDKADSNK
;
A
#
# COMPACT_ATOMS: atom_id res chain seq x y z
N MET A 1 -26.47 -20.07 -19.75
CA MET A 1 -25.88 -20.72 -18.55
C MET A 1 -24.97 -19.73 -17.83
N SER A 2 -25.18 -19.56 -16.53
CA SER A 2 -24.71 -18.42 -15.72
C SER A 2 -23.19 -18.35 -15.55
N LYS A 3 -22.59 -17.22 -15.91
CA LYS A 3 -21.29 -16.80 -15.38
C LYS A 3 -21.52 -16.33 -13.94
N VAL A 4 -21.38 -17.24 -12.99
CA VAL A 4 -21.33 -16.89 -11.57
C VAL A 4 -20.05 -16.09 -11.34
N ASN A 5 -20.21 -14.85 -10.86
CA ASN A 5 -19.14 -13.93 -10.53
C ASN A 5 -18.08 -14.59 -9.61
N LYS A 6 -16.84 -14.77 -10.11
CA LYS A 6 -15.66 -15.18 -9.31
C LYS A 6 -14.95 -13.98 -8.69
N THR A 7 -15.68 -12.97 -8.23
CA THR A 7 -15.09 -11.75 -7.67
C THR A 7 -14.56 -11.91 -6.24
N GLY A 8 -14.54 -13.12 -5.67
CA GLY A 8 -14.09 -13.37 -4.29
C GLY A 8 -12.71 -14.04 -4.12
N GLN A 9 -12.07 -14.50 -5.20
CA GLN A 9 -10.87 -15.34 -5.12
C GLN A 9 -9.72 -14.82 -5.98
N ASP A 10 -9.26 -13.61 -5.69
CA ASP A 10 -8.02 -13.08 -6.28
C ASP A 10 -6.98 -12.80 -5.17
N GLY A 11 -5.70 -13.00 -5.52
CA GLY A 11 -4.55 -12.70 -4.66
C GLY A 11 -3.64 -13.89 -4.30
N PRO A 12 -2.49 -13.60 -3.67
CA PRO A 12 -1.42 -14.57 -3.37
C PRO A 12 -1.86 -15.89 -2.74
N PHE A 13 -2.84 -15.90 -1.83
CA PHE A 13 -3.36 -17.11 -1.19
C PHE A 13 -4.03 -18.05 -2.18
N TYR A 14 -4.88 -17.52 -3.06
CA TYR A 14 -5.59 -18.32 -4.06
C TYR A 14 -4.68 -18.80 -5.21
N LYS A 15 -3.49 -18.20 -5.35
CA LYS A 15 -2.44 -18.63 -6.30
C LYS A 15 -1.64 -19.85 -5.82
N LEU A 16 -1.67 -20.16 -4.53
CA LEU A 16 -1.01 -21.35 -3.98
C LEU A 16 -1.79 -22.63 -4.36
N ASP A 17 -1.08 -23.77 -4.44
CA ASP A 17 -1.75 -25.07 -4.52
C ASP A 17 -2.47 -25.42 -3.22
N LYS A 18 -3.41 -26.38 -3.27
CA LYS A 18 -4.24 -26.75 -2.12
C LYS A 18 -3.46 -27.17 -0.88
N ARG A 19 -2.28 -27.80 -1.03
CA ARG A 19 -1.45 -28.21 0.13
C ARG A 19 -0.80 -27.01 0.78
N ARG A 20 -0.28 -26.08 -0.02
CA ARG A 20 0.28 -24.82 0.47
C ARG A 20 -0.79 -23.91 1.08
N GLN A 21 -1.99 -23.82 0.50
CA GLN A 21 -3.13 -23.13 1.11
C GLN A 21 -3.45 -23.74 2.49
N LYS A 22 -3.56 -25.07 2.58
CA LYS A 22 -3.80 -25.76 3.85
C LYS A 22 -2.69 -25.49 4.88
N ALA A 23 -1.43 -25.50 4.46
CA ALA A 23 -0.31 -25.14 5.35
C ALA A 23 -0.42 -23.70 5.87
N VAL A 24 -0.85 -22.74 5.03
CA VAL A 24 -1.09 -21.35 5.45
C VAL A 24 -2.20 -21.26 6.49
N MET A 25 -3.29 -22.03 6.33
CA MET A 25 -4.39 -22.05 7.30
C MET A 25 -3.94 -22.60 8.66
N LEU A 26 -3.24 -23.73 8.67
CA LEU A 26 -2.74 -24.36 9.91
C LEU A 26 -1.67 -23.53 10.61
N LEU A 27 -0.80 -22.86 9.85
CA LEU A 27 0.19 -21.92 10.40
C LEU A 27 -0.45 -20.65 10.98
N PHE A 28 -1.68 -20.33 10.61
CA PHE A 28 -2.43 -19.24 11.19
C PHE A 28 -3.12 -19.64 12.50
N GLU A 29 -3.61 -20.88 12.59
CA GLU A 29 -4.22 -21.43 13.80
C GLU A 29 -3.22 -21.54 14.96
N ASP A 30 -1.93 -21.77 14.66
CA ASP A 30 -0.81 -21.80 15.61
C ASP A 30 -0.95 -22.88 16.72
N GLU A 31 -1.76 -23.92 16.46
CA GLU A 31 -2.00 -25.04 17.40
C GLU A 31 -1.08 -26.24 17.15
N LEU A 32 -0.45 -26.31 15.97
CA LEU A 32 0.33 -27.45 15.50
C LEU A 32 1.79 -27.08 15.31
N THR A 33 2.67 -28.03 15.62
CA THR A 33 4.10 -27.90 15.30
C THR A 33 4.33 -27.98 13.79
N ASP A 34 5.45 -27.43 13.31
CA ASP A 34 5.86 -27.54 11.90
C ASP A 34 5.91 -28.99 11.40
N GLU A 35 6.23 -29.94 12.27
CA GLU A 35 6.25 -31.35 11.96
C GLU A 35 4.84 -31.91 11.69
N GLU A 36 3.88 -31.55 12.55
CA GLU A 36 2.47 -31.95 12.42
C GLU A 36 1.81 -31.27 11.22
N ILE A 37 2.09 -29.99 10.99
CA ILE A 37 1.62 -29.27 9.82
C ILE A 37 2.16 -29.94 8.56
N ALA A 38 3.46 -30.22 8.49
CA ALA A 38 4.07 -30.88 7.34
C ALA A 38 3.44 -32.25 7.06
N LYS A 39 3.21 -33.08 8.10
CA LYS A 39 2.50 -34.36 7.99
C LYS A 39 1.07 -34.18 7.47
N SER A 40 0.33 -33.20 7.98
CA SER A 40 -1.06 -32.93 7.58
C SER A 40 -1.22 -32.51 6.11
N VAL A 41 -0.16 -31.97 5.51
CA VAL A 41 -0.08 -31.58 4.09
C VAL A 41 0.74 -32.58 3.25
N GLN A 42 1.07 -33.74 3.83
CA GLN A 42 1.82 -34.83 3.18
C GLN A 42 3.18 -34.40 2.63
N ARG A 43 3.94 -33.64 3.43
CA ARG A 43 5.29 -33.16 3.09
C ARG A 43 6.25 -33.34 4.26
N SER A 44 7.54 -33.23 3.96
CA SER A 44 8.58 -33.18 4.99
C SER A 44 8.59 -31.81 5.68
N ARG A 45 9.06 -31.77 6.92
CA ARG A 45 9.34 -30.53 7.65
C ARG A 45 10.27 -29.58 6.87
N SER A 46 11.28 -30.13 6.18
CA SER A 46 12.20 -29.34 5.35
C SER A 46 11.47 -28.64 4.20
N THR A 47 10.47 -29.29 3.60
CA THR A 47 9.65 -28.70 2.54
C THR A 47 8.80 -27.54 3.08
N LEU A 48 8.19 -27.70 4.26
CA LEU A 48 7.43 -26.64 4.90
C LEU A 48 8.33 -25.44 5.25
N SER A 49 9.54 -25.70 5.75
CA SER A 49 10.55 -24.67 6.02
C SER A 49 10.93 -23.90 4.75
N SER A 50 11.13 -24.60 3.63
CA SER A 50 11.38 -23.97 2.33
C SER A 50 10.21 -23.07 1.92
N TRP A 51 8.96 -23.54 2.03
CA TRP A 51 7.78 -22.74 1.70
C TRP A 51 7.69 -21.46 2.51
N LYS A 52 7.98 -21.50 3.82
CA LYS A 52 7.95 -20.30 4.68
C LYS A 52 8.89 -19.18 4.20
N ASN A 53 9.95 -19.53 3.47
CA ASN A 53 10.91 -18.58 2.93
C ASN A 53 10.52 -18.05 1.54
N GLU A 54 9.57 -18.68 0.85
CA GLU A 54 9.11 -18.24 -0.47
C GLU A 54 8.26 -16.96 -0.39
N GLU A 55 8.55 -15.99 -1.26
CA GLU A 55 7.85 -14.69 -1.28
C GLU A 55 6.34 -14.82 -1.51
N LEU A 56 5.93 -15.71 -2.42
CA LEU A 56 4.50 -15.96 -2.68
C LEU A 56 3.79 -16.53 -1.46
N PHE A 57 4.47 -17.39 -0.69
CA PHE A 57 3.90 -18.01 0.51
C PHE A 57 3.78 -16.99 1.66
N LYS A 58 4.79 -16.13 1.85
CA LYS A 58 4.71 -15.00 2.80
C LYS A 58 3.57 -14.06 2.44
N ALA A 59 3.44 -13.70 1.16
CA ALA A 59 2.36 -12.86 0.67
C ALA A 59 0.98 -13.51 0.88
N ALA A 60 0.88 -14.82 0.67
CA ALA A 60 -0.33 -15.60 0.94
C ALA A 60 -0.69 -15.63 2.43
N GLN A 61 0.28 -15.80 3.33
CA GLN A 61 0.04 -15.72 4.78
C GLN A 61 -0.48 -14.34 5.18
N LYS A 62 0.11 -13.26 4.65
CA LYS A 62 -0.34 -11.88 4.92
C LYS A 62 -1.76 -11.66 4.41
N GLN A 63 -2.08 -12.13 3.21
CA GLN A 63 -3.43 -12.05 2.67
C GLN A 63 -4.44 -12.85 3.50
N TYR A 64 -4.11 -14.10 3.83
CA TYR A 64 -4.99 -14.98 4.59
C TYR A 64 -5.31 -14.39 5.98
N ARG A 65 -4.29 -13.88 6.69
CA ARG A 65 -4.49 -13.13 7.95
C ARG A 65 -5.51 -12.02 7.80
N SER A 66 -5.41 -11.21 6.75
CA SER A 66 -6.36 -10.11 6.52
C SER A 66 -7.78 -10.61 6.22
N LEU A 67 -7.92 -11.72 5.47
CA LEU A 67 -9.22 -12.31 5.15
C LEU A 67 -9.91 -12.86 6.41
N VAL A 68 -9.19 -13.65 7.21
CA VAL A 68 -9.76 -14.27 8.43
C VAL A 68 -10.08 -13.21 9.48
N VAL A 69 -9.23 -12.19 9.65
CA VAL A 69 -9.52 -11.09 10.57
C VAL A 69 -10.80 -10.36 10.20
N LYS A 70 -10.99 -10.03 8.92
CA LYS A 70 -12.22 -9.38 8.43
C LYS A 70 -13.47 -10.25 8.57
N THR A 71 -13.33 -11.56 8.36
CA THR A 71 -14.51 -12.44 8.26
C THR A 71 -14.92 -13.01 9.62
N ASP A 72 -13.96 -13.56 10.37
CA ASP A 72 -14.25 -14.37 11.56
C ASP A 72 -13.99 -13.65 12.87
N TYR A 73 -12.96 -12.78 12.91
CA TYR A 73 -12.59 -12.07 14.13
C TYR A 73 -13.23 -10.70 14.26
N GLU A 74 -13.61 -10.04 13.17
CA GLU A 74 -14.23 -8.71 13.20
C GLU A 74 -15.50 -8.71 14.06
N SER A 75 -16.41 -9.65 13.80
CA SER A 75 -17.65 -9.79 14.58
C SER A 75 -17.39 -10.12 16.06
N LYS A 76 -16.39 -10.97 16.34
CA LYS A 76 -16.02 -11.34 17.73
C LYS A 76 -15.39 -10.16 18.47
N ALA A 77 -14.53 -9.41 17.80
CA ALA A 77 -13.88 -8.22 18.36
C ALA A 77 -14.90 -7.11 18.65
N LEU A 78 -15.85 -6.87 17.74
CA LEU A 78 -16.93 -5.90 17.96
C LEU A 78 -17.84 -6.29 19.13
N LYS A 79 -18.21 -7.58 19.23
CA LYS A 79 -18.95 -8.10 20.39
C LYS A 79 -18.17 -7.87 21.68
N LYS A 80 -16.86 -8.16 21.66
CA LYS A 80 -16.02 -7.97 22.84
C LYS A 80 -15.91 -6.50 23.25
N LEU A 81 -15.74 -5.58 22.29
CA LEU A 81 -15.72 -4.14 22.54
C LEU A 81 -17.03 -3.66 23.18
N LYS A 82 -18.19 -4.18 22.73
CA LYS A 82 -19.48 -3.89 23.35
C LYS A 82 -19.54 -4.38 24.81
N GLU A 83 -19.07 -5.59 25.10
CA GLU A 83 -19.02 -6.10 26.48
C GLU A 83 -18.13 -5.25 27.39
N LEU A 84 -17.02 -4.72 26.86
CA LEU A 84 -16.08 -3.91 27.64
C LEU A 84 -16.63 -2.54 28.05
N LEU A 85 -17.75 -2.09 27.47
CA LEU A 85 -18.49 -0.91 27.96
C LEU A 85 -19.03 -1.09 29.38
N GLU A 86 -19.25 -2.35 29.80
CA GLU A 86 -19.73 -2.71 31.14
C GLU A 86 -18.59 -3.27 32.02
N ALA A 87 -17.33 -3.08 31.63
CA ALA A 87 -16.19 -3.56 32.39
C ALA A 87 -16.12 -2.89 33.78
N LYS A 88 -15.59 -3.58 34.80
CA LYS A 88 -15.46 -2.99 36.15
C LYS A 88 -14.56 -1.75 36.22
N SER A 89 -13.65 -1.59 35.27
CA SER A 89 -12.70 -0.48 35.23
C SER A 89 -13.25 0.65 34.35
N GLU A 90 -13.48 1.81 34.95
CA GLU A 90 -13.94 3.02 34.24
C GLU A 90 -13.01 3.41 33.08
N MET A 91 -11.69 3.22 33.23
CA MET A 91 -10.73 3.48 32.15
C MET A 91 -10.97 2.57 30.94
N VAL A 92 -11.26 1.28 31.18
CA VAL A 92 -11.55 0.32 30.11
C VAL A 92 -12.88 0.63 29.44
N GLN A 93 -13.89 1.05 30.20
CA GLN A 93 -15.16 1.54 29.65
C GLN A 93 -14.94 2.75 28.74
N LEU A 94 -14.21 3.76 29.22
CA LEU A 94 -13.90 4.98 28.48
C LEU A 94 -13.13 4.69 27.19
N GLN A 95 -12.11 3.83 27.25
CA GLN A 95 -11.33 3.43 26.07
C GLN A 95 -12.20 2.68 25.05
N SER A 96 -13.09 1.81 25.52
CA SER A 96 -14.00 1.05 24.65
C SER A 96 -15.00 1.97 23.97
N ALA A 97 -15.62 2.90 24.72
CA ALA A 97 -16.53 3.91 24.19
C ALA A 97 -15.83 4.82 23.17
N THR A 98 -14.64 5.31 23.50
CA THR A 98 -13.80 6.13 22.62
C THR A 98 -13.48 5.39 21.32
N THR A 99 -13.09 4.12 21.41
CA THR A 99 -12.77 3.29 20.24
C THR A 99 -13.99 3.09 19.34
N ILE A 100 -15.17 2.82 19.91
CA ILE A 100 -16.42 2.70 19.15
C ILE A 100 -16.75 4.00 18.41
N LEU A 101 -16.66 5.14 19.10
CA LEU A 101 -16.92 6.45 18.50
C LEU A 101 -15.89 6.80 17.40
N LYS A 102 -14.61 6.43 17.56
CA LYS A 102 -13.60 6.57 16.51
C LYS A 102 -13.94 5.74 15.28
N MET A 103 -14.32 4.47 15.48
CA MET A 103 -14.75 3.60 14.37
C MET A 103 -16.00 4.13 13.67
N ALA A 104 -16.91 4.76 14.39
CA ALA A 104 -18.09 5.43 13.83
C ALA A 104 -17.77 6.77 13.12
N GLY A 105 -16.50 7.19 13.10
CA GLY A 105 -16.08 8.47 12.53
C GLY A 105 -16.49 9.69 13.36
N MET A 106 -16.96 9.48 14.59
CA MET A 106 -17.41 10.54 15.50
C MET A 106 -16.27 11.16 16.30
N LEU A 107 -15.13 10.46 16.38
CA LEU A 107 -13.89 10.97 16.97
C LEU A 107 -12.77 10.77 15.94
N SER A 108 -12.19 11.87 15.46
CA SER A 108 -10.99 11.81 14.61
C SER A 108 -9.76 11.78 15.50
N ASP A 109 -8.84 10.85 15.25
CA ASP A 109 -7.62 10.72 16.07
C ASP A 109 -6.68 11.92 15.95
N ASN A 110 -6.77 12.75 14.89
CA ASN A 110 -5.96 13.96 14.73
C ASN A 110 -6.42 14.94 13.63
N ASP A 111 -7.58 14.74 12.98
CA ASP A 111 -8.04 15.63 11.91
C ASP A 111 -9.30 16.37 12.34
N THR A 112 -9.13 17.57 12.89
CA THR A 112 -10.20 18.55 12.84
C THR A 112 -10.43 18.95 11.38
N PRO A 113 -11.67 19.30 10.96
CA PRO A 113 -11.95 19.79 9.62
C PRO A 113 -11.08 21.00 9.21
N GLU A 114 -10.54 21.72 10.19
CA GLU A 114 -9.63 22.84 9.99
C GLU A 114 -8.21 22.37 9.64
N LEU A 115 -7.67 21.36 10.32
CA LEU A 115 -6.36 20.79 10.00
C LEU A 115 -6.35 20.09 8.64
N THR A 116 -7.43 19.37 8.28
CA THR A 116 -7.58 18.79 6.94
C THR A 116 -7.60 19.88 5.87
N ARG A 117 -8.34 20.98 6.09
CA ARG A 117 -8.33 22.15 5.19
C ARG A 117 -6.94 22.79 5.10
N ALA A 118 -6.20 22.88 6.19
CA ALA A 118 -4.85 23.42 6.21
C ALA A 118 -3.86 22.53 5.42
N LYS A 119 -3.93 21.20 5.60
CA LYS A 119 -3.13 20.23 4.84
C LYS A 119 -3.43 20.30 3.34
N VAL A 120 -4.71 20.40 2.96
CA VAL A 120 -5.12 20.58 1.56
C VAL A 120 -4.61 21.90 0.99
N ARG A 121 -4.72 23.02 1.73
CA ARG A 121 -4.17 24.32 1.30
C ARG A 121 -2.65 24.27 1.10
N LYS A 122 -1.93 23.63 2.02
CA LYS A 122 -0.47 23.45 1.92
C LYS A 122 -0.12 22.61 0.69
N ALA A 123 -0.75 21.46 0.51
CA ALA A 123 -0.52 20.60 -0.66
C ALA A 123 -0.80 21.35 -1.98
N ASN A 124 -1.87 22.14 -2.05
CA ASN A 124 -2.17 22.96 -3.22
C ASN A 124 -1.15 24.08 -3.44
N ALA A 125 -0.63 24.71 -2.38
CA ALA A 125 0.41 25.72 -2.49
C ALA A 125 1.74 25.10 -2.94
N ASP A 126 2.13 23.96 -2.37
CA ASP A 126 3.33 23.21 -2.75
C ASP A 126 3.24 22.75 -4.20
N ALA A 127 2.07 22.27 -4.65
CA ALA A 127 1.82 21.94 -6.05
C ALA A 127 1.97 23.16 -6.99
N ARG A 128 1.40 24.31 -6.62
CA ARG A 128 1.56 25.55 -7.40
C ARG A 128 3.01 26.02 -7.48
N VAL A 129 3.77 25.89 -6.40
CA VAL A 129 5.21 26.22 -6.39
C VAL A 129 5.98 25.27 -7.29
N ALA A 130 5.66 23.96 -7.26
CA ALA A 130 6.27 22.98 -8.14
C ALA A 130 5.95 23.23 -9.62
N GLU A 131 4.69 23.54 -9.95
CA GLU A 131 4.26 23.90 -11.31
C GLU A 131 4.94 25.18 -11.82
N ALA A 132 5.01 26.22 -10.99
CA ALA A 132 5.67 27.48 -11.35
C ALA A 132 7.18 27.28 -11.56
N ARG A 133 7.83 26.45 -10.73
CA ARG A 133 9.24 26.08 -10.91
C ARG A 133 9.47 25.27 -12.18
N ALA A 134 8.58 24.33 -12.49
CA ALA A 134 8.66 23.54 -13.72
C ALA A 134 8.53 24.43 -14.96
N LYS A 135 7.53 25.33 -14.97
CA LYS A 135 7.32 26.27 -16.08
C LYS A 135 8.50 27.22 -16.27
N ALA A 136 9.05 27.78 -15.19
CA ALA A 136 10.23 28.62 -15.28
C ALA A 136 11.47 27.87 -15.81
N MET A 137 11.59 26.56 -15.56
CA MET A 137 12.68 25.75 -16.14
C MET A 137 12.44 25.45 -17.63
N GLU A 138 11.19 25.25 -18.06
CA GLU A 138 10.83 25.09 -19.47
C GLU A 138 11.10 26.38 -20.27
N ASP A 139 10.62 27.53 -19.78
CA ASP A 139 10.79 28.83 -20.45
C ASP A 139 12.30 29.19 -20.58
N ASN A 140 13.07 29.05 -19.49
CA ASN A 140 14.52 29.29 -19.54
C ASN A 140 15.27 28.29 -20.43
N GLY A 141 14.83 27.03 -20.47
CA GLY A 141 15.41 26.02 -21.35
C GLY A 141 15.22 26.38 -22.83
N GLN A 142 14.05 26.92 -23.18
CA GLN A 142 13.71 27.29 -24.56
C GLN A 142 14.46 28.55 -25.02
N ASP A 143 14.63 29.54 -24.13
CA ASP A 143 15.42 30.74 -24.41
C ASP A 143 16.91 30.41 -24.62
N VAL A 144 17.47 29.49 -23.82
CA VAL A 144 18.86 29.05 -23.96
C VAL A 144 19.09 28.29 -25.26
N VAL A 145 18.16 27.41 -25.66
CA VAL A 145 18.25 26.68 -26.94
C VAL A 145 18.22 27.65 -28.11
N THR A 146 17.31 28.62 -28.09
CA THR A 146 17.20 29.64 -29.15
C THR A 146 18.47 30.50 -29.27
N ALA A 147 19.07 30.86 -28.13
CA ALA A 147 20.33 31.60 -28.11
C ALA A 147 21.51 30.78 -28.62
N LEU A 148 21.57 29.47 -28.29
CA LEU A 148 22.60 28.57 -28.81
C LEU A 148 22.48 28.39 -30.32
N ASP A 149 21.27 28.18 -30.84
CA ASP A 149 21.03 28.03 -32.28
C ASP A 149 21.48 29.28 -33.04
N ALA A 150 21.17 30.48 -32.52
CA ALA A 150 21.61 31.74 -33.14
C ALA A 150 23.14 31.91 -33.16
N ILE A 151 23.84 31.44 -32.11
CA ILE A 151 25.31 31.46 -32.06
C ILE A 151 25.89 30.43 -33.04
N MET A 152 25.33 29.23 -33.10
CA MET A 152 25.75 28.17 -34.01
C MET A 152 25.60 28.60 -35.47
N ASP A 153 24.44 29.17 -35.83
CA ASP A 153 24.18 29.73 -37.17
C ASP A 153 25.19 30.83 -37.54
N LYS A 154 25.58 31.66 -36.58
CA LYS A 154 26.55 32.73 -36.82
C LYS A 154 27.95 32.14 -37.05
N LEU A 155 28.35 31.15 -36.26
CA LEU A 155 29.63 30.45 -36.42
C LEU A 155 29.71 29.73 -37.77
N THR A 156 28.64 29.05 -38.19
CA THR A 156 28.58 28.38 -39.50
C THR A 156 28.68 29.38 -40.66
N ARG A 157 27.99 30.53 -40.57
CA ARG A 157 28.11 31.60 -41.57
C ARG A 157 29.50 32.22 -41.62
N GLU A 158 30.19 32.33 -40.49
CA GLU A 158 31.56 32.84 -40.42
C GLU A 158 32.57 31.81 -40.96
N SER A 159 32.36 30.51 -40.72
CA SER A 159 33.20 29.45 -41.31
C SER A 159 33.03 29.35 -42.83
N ASP A 160 31.79 29.43 -43.35
CA ASP A 160 31.54 29.35 -44.79
C ASP A 160 32.18 30.53 -45.55
N LYS A 161 32.20 31.72 -44.93
CA LYS A 161 32.88 32.90 -45.48
C LYS A 161 34.40 32.74 -45.49
N ALA A 162 34.97 32.09 -44.47
CA ALA A 162 36.41 31.85 -44.38
C ALA A 162 36.90 30.85 -45.45
N ASP A 163 36.09 29.82 -45.77
CA ASP A 163 36.44 28.84 -46.82
C ASP A 163 36.24 29.37 -48.25
N SER A 164 35.32 30.33 -48.46
CA SER A 164 35.10 30.95 -49.78
C SER A 164 36.20 31.92 -50.24
N ASN A 165 37.12 32.28 -49.34
CA ASN A 165 38.15 33.29 -49.57
C ASN A 165 39.56 32.68 -49.75
N LYS A 166 39.62 31.40 -50.14
CA LYS A 166 40.86 30.63 -50.34
C LYS A 166 41.00 30.15 -51.78
#